data_AF-A0A0C2F1U3-F1
#
_entry.id   AF-A0A0C2F1U3-F1
#
_cell.length_a   1.000
_cell.length_b   1.000
_cell.length_c   1.000
_cell.angle_alpha   90.00
_cell.angle_beta   90.00
_cell.angle_gamma   90.00
#
_symmetry.space_group_name_H-M   'P 1'
#
loop_
_entity.id
_entity.type
_entity.pdbx_description
1 polymer ?
#
loop_
_entity_poly.entity_id
_entity_poly.type
_entity_poly.pdbx_seq_one_letter_code
_entity_poly.pdbx_strand_id
1 'polypeptide(L)'
;ALVTQGLGVPFSNDDLWPYVFIPNVVFVLFSMALFAFVYESPQYIMEKEGNRDKARKALAAYHGVSIDDASVESELRICEDSATKKTPKANGAKSAIKIEHDSITVIFMPWKAQDATSQVIREAAWLGVMVKIAYVFTGARCLRAFSTYVLYGLGGWSFDSALYGSFVTSLLRLPFTLIPVFLVDRLGRRPLMISSTAISALSLIAMIVAIDLGPNFK
;
A
#
# COMPACT_ATOMS: atom_id res chain seq x y z
N ALA A 1 4.31 8.12 -9.88
CA ALA A 1 5.06 6.96 -10.41
C ALA A 1 4.71 6.67 -11.86
N LEU A 2 3.51 6.17 -12.18
CA LEU A 2 3.15 5.91 -13.58
C LEU A 2 2.96 7.21 -14.38
N VAL A 3 2.19 8.15 -13.82
CA VAL A 3 1.96 9.49 -14.39
C VAL A 3 3.29 10.25 -14.55
N THR A 4 4.22 10.09 -13.61
CA THR A 4 5.52 10.76 -13.66
C THR A 4 6.49 10.13 -14.65
N GLN A 5 6.48 8.80 -14.79
CA GLN A 5 7.30 8.12 -15.77
C GLN A 5 6.72 8.29 -17.18
N GLY A 6 5.40 8.41 -17.32
CA GLY A 6 4.75 8.64 -18.61
C GLY A 6 4.78 10.08 -19.09
N LEU A 7 4.45 11.03 -18.21
CA LEU A 7 4.54 12.44 -18.54
C LEU A 7 5.98 12.96 -18.49
N GLY A 8 6.90 12.27 -17.81
CA GLY A 8 8.30 12.68 -17.71
C GLY A 8 9.13 12.41 -18.96
N VAL A 9 8.73 11.47 -19.83
CA VAL A 9 9.41 11.17 -21.11
C VAL A 9 9.51 12.39 -22.02
N PRO A 10 8.44 13.15 -22.32
CA PRO A 10 8.54 14.36 -23.13
C PRO A 10 9.27 15.52 -22.45
N PHE A 11 9.41 15.50 -21.12
CA PHE A 11 10.16 16.52 -20.36
C PHE A 11 11.60 16.08 -20.04
N SER A 12 12.05 14.94 -20.57
CA SER A 12 13.39 14.36 -20.33
C SER A 12 14.49 15.01 -21.19
N ASN A 13 14.38 16.32 -21.44
CA ASN A 13 15.40 17.12 -22.13
C ASN A 13 16.16 17.97 -21.10
N ASP A 14 17.41 18.33 -21.42
CA ASP A 14 18.31 19.09 -20.54
C ASP A 14 17.73 20.45 -20.10
N ASP A 15 16.89 21.06 -20.93
CA ASP A 15 16.23 22.35 -20.61
C ASP A 15 14.88 22.18 -19.88
N LEU A 16 14.24 21.00 -19.99
CA LEU A 16 12.85 20.79 -19.55
C LEU A 16 12.73 19.89 -18.31
N TRP A 17 13.83 19.35 -17.78
CA TRP A 17 13.82 18.48 -16.61
C TRP A 17 13.11 19.06 -15.36
N PRO A 18 13.13 20.39 -15.06
CA PRO A 18 12.42 20.92 -13.90
C PRO A 18 10.90 20.79 -14.05
N TYR A 19 10.39 20.79 -15.28
CA TYR A 19 8.96 20.69 -15.57
C TYR A 19 8.40 19.29 -15.32
N VAL A 20 9.25 18.26 -15.19
CA VAL A 20 8.86 16.87 -14.83
C VAL A 20 8.07 16.83 -13.50
N PHE A 21 8.31 17.78 -12.60
CA PHE A 21 7.62 17.84 -11.30
C PHE A 21 6.23 18.47 -11.38
N ILE A 22 5.94 19.29 -12.38
CA ILE A 22 4.67 20.03 -12.48
C ILE A 22 3.45 19.11 -12.46
N PRO A 23 3.39 18.01 -13.25
CA PRO A 23 2.25 17.10 -13.18
C PRO A 23 2.03 16.49 -11.77
N ASN A 24 3.08 16.31 -10.98
CA ASN A 24 2.94 15.86 -9.58
C ASN A 24 2.31 16.92 -8.72
N VAL A 25 2.77 18.16 -8.84
CA VAL A 25 2.23 19.29 -8.08
C VAL A 25 0.74 19.46 -8.39
N VAL A 26 0.37 19.41 -9.68
CA VAL A 26 -1.04 19.47 -10.11
C VAL A 26 -1.84 18.32 -9.49
N PHE A 27 -1.34 17.08 -9.52
CA PHE A 27 -2.03 15.94 -8.93
C PHE A 27 -2.19 16.05 -7.40
N VAL A 28 -1.18 16.59 -6.70
CA VAL A 28 -1.23 16.80 -5.25
C VAL A 28 -2.22 17.90 -4.88
N LEU A 29 -2.24 19.01 -5.62
CA LEU A 29 -3.21 20.09 -5.40
C LEU A 29 -4.64 19.60 -5.67
N PHE A 30 -4.81 18.81 -6.74
CA PHE A 30 -6.09 18.18 -7.05
C PHE A 30 -6.54 17.20 -5.96
N SER A 31 -5.64 16.34 -5.47
CA SER A 31 -6.00 15.40 -4.40
C SER A 31 -6.31 16.12 -3.09
N MET A 32 -5.58 17.18 -2.75
CA MET A 32 -5.86 18.02 -1.58
C MET A 32 -7.24 18.69 -1.69
N ALA A 33 -7.60 19.20 -2.86
CA ALA A 33 -8.93 19.75 -3.11
C ALA A 33 -10.02 18.67 -2.94
N LEU A 34 -9.82 17.46 -3.48
CA LEU A 34 -10.76 16.37 -3.29
C LEU A 34 -10.93 15.98 -1.81
N PHE A 35 -9.84 15.86 -1.05
CA PHE A 35 -9.90 15.52 0.37
C PHE A 35 -10.62 16.56 1.21
N ALA A 36 -10.59 17.84 0.82
CA ALA A 36 -11.35 18.90 1.51
C ALA A 36 -12.87 18.69 1.41
N PHE A 37 -13.36 17.95 0.42
CA PHE A 37 -14.78 17.63 0.24
C PHE A 37 -15.18 16.25 0.79
N VAL A 38 -14.22 15.41 1.16
CA VAL A 38 -14.48 14.08 1.70
C VAL A 38 -14.81 14.20 3.18
N TYR A 39 -15.90 13.56 3.62
CA TYR A 39 -16.25 13.49 5.03
C TYR A 39 -15.13 12.83 5.85
N GLU A 40 -15.09 13.08 7.15
CA GLU A 40 -14.19 12.33 8.02
C GLU A 40 -14.68 10.88 8.21
N SER A 41 -13.76 9.99 8.56
CA SER A 41 -14.09 8.60 8.85
C SER A 41 -15.14 8.51 9.98
N PRO A 42 -16.26 7.79 9.79
CA PRO A 42 -17.31 7.66 10.81
C PRO A 42 -16.80 7.06 12.12
N GLN A 43 -15.81 6.16 12.05
CA GLN A 43 -15.15 5.58 13.22
C GLN A 43 -14.40 6.64 14.04
N TYR A 44 -13.75 7.60 13.38
CA TYR A 44 -13.04 8.68 14.06
C TYR A 44 -14.00 9.62 14.79
N ILE A 45 -15.08 10.01 14.13
CA ILE A 45 -16.13 10.87 14.71
C ILE A 45 -16.73 10.20 15.95
N MET A 46 -17.01 8.89 15.88
CA MET A 46 -17.55 8.14 17.01
C MET A 46 -16.57 8.01 18.18
N GLU A 47 -15.28 7.75 17.90
CA GLU A 47 -14.26 7.52 18.93
C GLU A 47 -13.80 8.80 19.62
N LYS A 48 -13.61 9.89 18.86
CA LYS A 48 -13.05 11.15 19.38
C LYS A 48 -14.09 12.21 19.71
N GLU A 49 -15.12 12.36 18.89
CA GLU A 49 -16.13 13.42 19.08
C GLU A 49 -17.36 12.91 19.84
N GLY A 50 -17.60 11.58 19.86
CA GLY A 50 -18.75 10.97 20.52
C GLY A 50 -20.10 11.36 19.90
N ASN A 51 -20.10 12.03 18.74
CA ASN A 51 -21.29 12.59 18.12
C ASN A 51 -21.91 11.60 17.11
N ARG A 52 -22.91 10.86 17.58
CA ARG A 52 -23.64 9.83 16.82
C ARG A 52 -24.28 10.37 15.55
N ASP A 53 -24.86 11.56 15.61
CA ASP A 53 -25.61 12.13 14.49
C ASP A 53 -24.67 12.55 13.34
N LYS A 54 -23.50 13.09 13.68
CA LYS A 54 -22.47 13.44 12.69
C LYS A 54 -21.86 12.20 12.02
N ALA A 55 -21.63 11.13 12.80
CA ALA A 55 -21.17 9.84 12.27
C ALA A 55 -22.22 9.18 11.37
N ARG A 56 -23.51 9.21 11.75
CA ARG A 56 -24.62 8.72 10.94
C ARG A 56 -24.73 9.48 9.62
N LYS A 57 -24.59 10.81 9.65
CA LYS A 57 -24.61 11.65 8.43
C LYS A 57 -23.43 11.34 7.49
N ALA A 58 -22.23 11.15 8.04
CA ALA A 58 -21.06 10.74 7.25
C ALA A 58 -21.26 9.34 6.64
N LEU A 59 -21.77 8.39 7.42
CA LEU A 59 -22.03 7.02 6.99
C LEU A 59 -23.12 6.95 5.91
N ALA A 60 -24.21 7.70 6.06
CA ALA A 60 -25.23 7.86 5.04
C ALA A 60 -24.66 8.45 3.74
N ALA A 61 -23.77 9.44 3.84
CA ALA A 61 -23.09 10.02 2.68
C ALA A 61 -22.15 9.03 1.98
N TYR A 62 -21.47 8.14 2.71
CA TYR A 62 -20.59 7.12 2.12
C TYR A 62 -21.35 5.98 1.42
N HIS A 63 -22.46 5.54 2.00
CA HIS A 63 -23.26 4.44 1.44
C HIS A 63 -24.32 4.93 0.44
N GLY A 64 -24.55 6.25 0.33
CA GLY A 64 -25.53 6.84 -0.57
C GLY A 64 -26.98 6.50 -0.20
N VAL A 65 -27.23 6.13 1.06
CA VAL A 65 -28.56 5.74 1.58
C VAL A 65 -29.12 6.83 2.50
N SER A 66 -30.41 6.74 2.81
CA SER A 66 -31.06 7.71 3.70
C SER A 66 -30.57 7.55 5.14
N ILE A 67 -30.72 8.62 5.93
CA ILE A 67 -30.22 8.69 7.32
C ILE A 67 -30.86 7.61 8.21
N ASP A 68 -32.04 7.10 7.85
CA ASP A 68 -32.84 6.17 8.64
C ASP A 68 -32.78 4.71 8.15
N ASP A 69 -31.90 4.38 7.19
CA ASP A 69 -31.79 3.01 6.67
C ASP A 69 -31.15 2.04 7.67
N ALA A 70 -31.70 0.83 7.76
CA ALA A 70 -31.27 -0.21 8.70
C ALA A 70 -29.80 -0.62 8.52
N SER A 71 -29.22 -0.45 7.32
CA SER A 71 -27.80 -0.71 7.05
C SER A 71 -26.90 0.30 7.78
N VAL A 72 -27.27 1.59 7.77
CA VAL A 72 -26.53 2.67 8.43
C VAL A 72 -26.54 2.46 9.93
N GLU A 73 -27.68 2.06 10.49
CA GLU A 73 -27.78 1.75 11.92
C GLU A 73 -26.96 0.51 12.31
N SER A 74 -26.91 -0.52 11.46
CA SER A 74 -26.10 -1.72 11.73
C SER A 74 -24.59 -1.42 11.76
N GLU A 75 -24.11 -0.59 10.84
CA GLU A 75 -22.70 -0.17 10.76
C GLU A 75 -22.34 0.84 11.84
N LEU A 76 -23.28 1.71 12.24
CA LEU A 76 -23.12 2.62 13.37
C LEU A 76 -22.95 1.83 14.68
N ARG A 77 -23.73 0.77 14.87
CA ARG A 77 -23.57 -0.15 16.03
C ARG A 77 -22.21 -0.84 16.04
N ILE A 78 -21.68 -1.24 14.88
CA ILE A 78 -20.33 -1.80 14.78
C ILE A 78 -19.27 -0.76 15.17
N CYS A 79 -19.44 0.49 14.73
CA CYS A 79 -18.56 1.60 15.10
C CYS A 79 -18.61 1.90 16.61
N GLU A 80 -19.80 1.83 17.22
CA GLU A 80 -20.00 2.00 18.66
C GLU A 80 -19.40 0.87 19.49
N ASP A 81 -19.60 -0.37 19.08
CA ASP A 81 -18.94 -1.52 19.71
C ASP A 81 -17.42 -1.40 19.62
N SER A 82 -16.91 -0.81 18.53
CA SER A 82 -15.48 -0.56 18.35
C SER A 82 -14.97 0.60 19.22
N ALA A 83 -15.75 1.66 19.41
CA ALA A 83 -15.41 2.81 20.25
C ALA A 83 -15.54 2.51 21.76
N THR A 84 -16.58 1.78 22.17
CA THR A 84 -16.79 1.35 23.56
C THR A 84 -15.74 0.33 24.00
N LYS A 85 -15.29 -0.56 23.11
CA LYS A 85 -14.16 -1.48 23.37
C LYS A 85 -12.83 -0.77 23.67
N LYS A 86 -12.65 0.50 23.27
CA LYS A 86 -11.45 1.29 23.53
C LYS A 86 -11.55 2.21 24.76
N THR A 87 -12.76 2.46 25.28
CA THR A 87 -12.96 3.32 26.45
C THR A 87 -12.91 2.46 27.73
N PRO A 88 -12.11 2.81 28.76
CA PRO A 88 -11.87 1.91 29.87
C PRO A 88 -13.06 1.92 30.83
N LYS A 89 -14.04 1.03 30.62
CA LYS A 89 -14.93 0.56 31.69
C LYS A 89 -15.48 -0.82 31.37
N ALA A 90 -15.18 -1.72 32.29
CA ALA A 90 -15.66 -3.08 32.43
C ALA A 90 -17.13 -3.30 32.00
N ASN A 91 -17.37 -4.16 31.02
CA ASN A 91 -17.97 -5.48 31.22
C ASN A 91 -18.35 -6.15 29.89
N GLY A 92 -17.74 -7.32 29.67
CA GLY A 92 -18.13 -8.43 28.81
C GLY A 92 -19.08 -8.23 27.61
N ALA A 93 -18.51 -8.19 26.39
CA ALA A 93 -18.95 -9.03 25.27
C ALA A 93 -17.97 -9.00 24.06
N LYS A 94 -17.34 -10.15 23.82
CA LYS A 94 -16.92 -10.74 22.53
C LYS A 94 -16.09 -9.87 21.55
N SER A 95 -14.81 -9.72 21.86
CA SER A 95 -13.70 -9.97 20.92
C SER A 95 -12.67 -10.82 21.66
N ALA A 96 -12.16 -11.89 21.05
CA ALA A 96 -11.42 -12.97 21.73
C ALA A 96 -10.01 -12.59 22.23
N ILE A 97 -9.65 -11.32 22.24
CA ILE A 97 -8.36 -10.84 22.75
C ILE A 97 -8.65 -9.64 23.65
N LYS A 98 -8.66 -9.88 24.97
CA LYS A 98 -8.61 -8.82 25.98
C LYS A 98 -7.23 -8.17 25.88
N ILE A 99 -7.20 -6.91 25.49
CA ILE A 99 -6.00 -6.09 25.50
C ILE A 99 -6.16 -5.14 26.68
N GLU A 100 -5.53 -5.45 27.80
CA GLU A 100 -5.50 -4.59 28.99
C GLU A 100 -4.47 -3.44 28.83
N HIS A 101 -3.68 -3.48 27.75
CA HIS A 101 -2.49 -2.67 27.57
C HIS A 101 -2.50 -1.91 26.25
N ASP A 102 -2.14 -0.63 26.30
CA ASP A 102 -2.04 0.23 25.12
C ASP A 102 -1.18 -0.42 24.00
N SER A 103 -1.55 -0.21 22.73
CA SER A 103 -0.93 -0.88 21.58
C SER A 103 0.59 -0.65 21.53
N ILE A 104 1.04 0.52 21.97
CA ILE A 104 2.46 0.88 22.08
C ILE A 104 3.16 0.03 23.15
N THR A 105 2.51 -0.20 24.29
CA THR A 105 3.09 -1.01 25.38
C THR A 105 3.19 -2.49 25.01
N VAL A 106 2.21 -3.04 24.29
CA VAL A 106 2.26 -4.43 23.79
C VAL A 106 3.40 -4.63 22.78
N ILE A 107 3.63 -3.64 21.91
CA ILE A 107 4.64 -3.73 20.84
C ILE A 107 6.05 -3.41 21.35
N PHE A 108 6.23 -2.36 22.16
CA PHE A 108 7.54 -1.82 22.53
C PHE A 108 7.99 -2.15 23.96
N MET A 109 7.12 -2.69 24.81
CA MET A 109 7.45 -3.07 26.19
C MET A 109 7.16 -4.56 26.44
N PRO A 110 7.91 -5.48 25.79
CA PRO A 110 7.64 -6.92 25.83
C PRO A 110 7.75 -7.52 27.24
N TRP A 111 8.49 -6.88 28.14
CA TRP A 111 8.68 -7.25 29.54
C TRP A 111 7.49 -6.90 30.44
N LYS A 112 6.63 -5.96 30.01
CA LYS A 112 5.49 -5.48 30.80
C LYS A 112 4.17 -6.16 30.41
N ALA A 113 4.05 -6.60 29.16
CA ALA A 113 2.86 -7.27 28.61
C ALA A 113 3.20 -8.72 28.24
N GLN A 114 3.26 -9.61 29.24
CA GLN A 114 3.62 -11.03 29.08
C GLN A 114 2.41 -11.96 28.86
N ASP A 115 1.23 -11.41 28.54
CA ASP A 115 0.04 -12.21 28.26
C ASP A 115 0.15 -12.99 26.95
N ALA A 116 -0.44 -14.19 26.91
CA ALA A 116 -0.45 -15.05 25.73
C ALA A 116 -1.06 -14.36 24.49
N THR A 117 -2.06 -13.51 24.68
CA THR A 117 -2.68 -12.71 23.62
C THR A 117 -1.75 -11.62 23.07
N SER A 118 -1.00 -10.95 23.95
CA SER A 118 -0.01 -9.93 23.60
C SER A 118 1.16 -10.53 22.80
N GLN A 119 1.56 -11.77 23.10
CA GLN A 119 2.59 -12.49 22.35
C GLN A 119 2.14 -12.78 20.90
N VAL A 120 0.92 -13.27 20.69
CA VAL A 120 0.37 -13.54 19.34
C VAL A 120 0.27 -12.25 18.51
N ILE A 121 -0.14 -11.14 19.13
CA ILE A 121 -0.18 -9.84 18.44
C ILE A 121 1.22 -9.40 18.01
N ARG A 122 2.22 -9.55 18.90
CA ARG A 122 3.61 -9.21 18.59
C ARG A 122 4.17 -10.09 17.47
N GLU A 123 3.87 -11.39 17.46
CA GLU A 123 4.25 -12.29 16.37
C GLU A 123 3.59 -11.90 15.04
N ALA A 124 2.31 -11.55 15.05
CA ALA A 124 1.60 -11.09 13.86
C ALA A 124 2.15 -9.75 13.35
N ALA A 125 2.47 -8.82 14.25
CA ALA A 125 3.10 -7.54 13.91
C ALA A 125 4.49 -7.77 13.30
N TRP A 126 5.30 -8.64 13.91
CA TRP A 126 6.62 -8.99 13.40
C TRP A 126 6.54 -9.65 12.02
N LEU A 127 5.59 -10.56 11.80
CA LEU A 127 5.32 -11.15 10.49
C LEU A 127 5.00 -10.06 9.45
N GLY A 128 4.18 -9.06 9.81
CA GLY A 128 3.87 -7.93 8.94
C GLY A 128 5.11 -7.10 8.58
N VAL A 129 5.99 -6.85 9.56
CA VAL A 129 7.27 -6.17 9.33
C VAL A 129 8.18 -6.99 8.41
N MET A 130 8.34 -8.29 8.67
CA MET A 130 9.14 -9.18 7.83
C MET A 130 8.64 -9.23 6.38
N VAL A 131 7.32 -9.25 6.18
CA VAL A 131 6.72 -9.19 4.84
C VAL A 131 7.06 -7.89 4.12
N LYS A 132 7.04 -6.74 4.81
CA LYS A 132 7.44 -5.45 4.23
C LYS A 132 8.94 -5.40 3.90
N ILE A 133 9.78 -5.97 4.75
CA ILE A 133 11.22 -6.09 4.52
C ILE A 133 11.48 -6.96 3.30
N ALA A 134 10.91 -8.17 3.25
CA ALA A 134 11.02 -9.07 2.10
C ALA A 134 10.57 -8.39 0.79
N TYR A 135 9.48 -7.61 0.82
CA TYR A 135 9.02 -6.82 -0.31
C TYR A 135 10.06 -5.80 -0.79
N VAL A 136 10.76 -5.10 0.11
CA VAL A 136 11.82 -4.14 -0.27
C VAL A 136 13.01 -4.85 -0.90
N PHE A 137 13.38 -6.02 -0.38
CA PHE A 137 14.50 -6.83 -0.88
C PHE A 137 14.24 -7.55 -2.21
N THR A 138 13.02 -7.49 -2.75
CA THR A 138 12.74 -8.01 -4.12
C THR A 138 13.53 -7.29 -5.22
N GLY A 139 14.19 -6.16 -4.93
CA GLY A 139 14.94 -5.38 -5.92
C GLY A 139 14.07 -4.58 -6.89
N ALA A 140 12.75 -4.74 -6.85
CA ALA A 140 11.81 -4.08 -7.76
C ALA A 140 11.83 -2.54 -7.68
N ARG A 141 12.19 -1.96 -6.52
CA ARG A 141 12.41 -0.50 -6.40
C ARG A 141 13.68 -0.06 -7.10
N CYS A 142 14.78 -0.79 -6.91
CA CYS A 142 16.08 -0.48 -7.52
C CYS A 142 15.98 -0.55 -9.05
N LEU A 143 15.46 -1.66 -9.57
CA LEU A 143 15.30 -1.85 -11.01
C LEU A 143 14.45 -0.75 -11.66
N ARG A 144 13.40 -0.29 -10.97
CA ARG A 144 12.53 0.77 -11.51
C ARG A 144 13.24 2.12 -11.57
N ALA A 145 14.00 2.45 -10.53
CA ALA A 145 14.75 3.70 -10.46
C ALA A 145 15.88 3.75 -11.50
N PHE A 146 16.57 2.63 -11.71
CA PHE A 146 17.71 2.54 -12.63
C PHE A 146 17.35 1.90 -13.98
N SER A 147 16.07 1.75 -14.31
CA SER A 147 15.65 1.04 -15.53
C SER A 147 16.26 1.60 -16.81
N THR A 148 16.30 2.93 -16.95
CA THR A 148 16.91 3.61 -18.10
C THR A 148 18.42 3.38 -18.15
N TYR A 149 19.10 3.43 -17.00
CA TYR A 149 20.54 3.15 -16.89
C TYR A 149 20.87 1.70 -17.21
N VAL A 150 20.08 0.73 -16.76
CA VAL A 150 20.28 -0.68 -17.07
C VAL A 150 20.11 -0.93 -18.56
N LEU A 151 19.09 -0.34 -19.20
CA LEU A 151 18.85 -0.51 -20.64
C LEU A 151 19.92 0.17 -21.49
N TYR A 152 20.26 1.42 -21.18
CA TYR A 152 21.25 2.20 -21.93
C TYR A 152 22.69 1.74 -21.63
N GLY A 153 23.08 1.79 -20.37
CA GLY A 153 24.46 1.59 -19.92
C GLY A 153 24.92 0.13 -19.90
N LEU A 154 24.03 -0.82 -19.56
CA LEU A 154 24.38 -2.25 -19.49
C LEU A 154 23.86 -3.02 -20.71
N GLY A 155 22.69 -2.66 -21.24
CA GLY A 155 22.11 -3.29 -22.43
C GLY A 155 22.68 -2.77 -23.76
N GLY A 156 23.36 -1.63 -23.75
CA GLY A 156 23.91 -1.01 -24.97
C GLY A 156 22.84 -0.49 -25.93
N TRP A 157 21.64 -0.22 -25.44
CA TRP A 157 20.54 0.37 -26.21
C TRP A 157 20.79 1.85 -26.46
N SER A 158 20.20 2.42 -27.52
CA SER A 158 20.22 3.88 -27.72
C SER A 158 19.43 4.60 -26.62
N PHE A 159 19.78 5.85 -26.33
CA PHE A 159 19.13 6.65 -25.28
C PHE A 159 17.60 6.71 -25.46
N ASP A 160 17.13 7.00 -26.68
CA ASP A 160 15.70 7.05 -27.01
C ASP A 160 15.03 5.69 -26.76
N SER A 161 15.63 4.60 -27.24
CA SER A 161 15.08 3.25 -27.02
C SER A 161 15.04 2.84 -25.54
N ALA A 162 16.02 3.28 -24.74
CA ALA A 162 16.05 3.01 -23.30
C ALA A 162 14.98 3.81 -22.56
N LEU A 163 14.75 5.07 -22.95
CA LEU A 163 13.70 5.94 -22.42
C LEU A 163 12.31 5.36 -22.71
N TYR A 164 12.05 4.99 -23.97
CA TYR A 164 10.79 4.34 -24.36
C TYR A 164 10.63 2.96 -23.70
N GLY A 165 11.70 2.17 -23.57
CA GLY A 165 11.66 0.89 -22.86
C GLY A 165 11.26 1.03 -21.38
N SER A 166 11.86 1.98 -20.67
CA SER A 166 11.48 2.32 -19.29
C SER A 166 10.03 2.81 -19.16
N PHE A 167 9.53 3.54 -20.16
CA PHE A 167 8.13 3.93 -20.20
C PHE A 167 7.19 2.73 -20.40
N VAL A 168 7.50 1.86 -21.35
CA VAL A 168 6.70 0.65 -21.65
C VAL A 168 6.66 -0.29 -20.44
N THR A 169 7.79 -0.54 -19.79
CA THR A 169 7.83 -1.37 -18.57
C THR A 169 6.99 -0.78 -17.43
N SER A 170 6.93 0.55 -17.34
CA SER A 170 6.05 1.24 -16.39
C SER A 170 4.58 1.03 -16.75
N LEU A 171 4.21 1.15 -18.03
CA LEU A 171 2.84 0.97 -18.51
C LEU A 171 2.35 -0.48 -18.32
N LEU A 172 3.19 -1.48 -18.66
CA LEU A 172 2.88 -2.89 -18.47
C LEU A 172 2.58 -3.22 -17.00
N ARG A 173 3.11 -2.46 -16.05
CA ARG A 173 2.79 -2.66 -14.63
C ARG A 173 1.30 -2.59 -14.33
N LEU A 174 0.52 -1.77 -15.03
CA LEU A 174 -0.91 -1.61 -14.76
C LEU A 174 -1.67 -2.95 -14.87
N PRO A 175 -1.67 -3.65 -16.04
CA PRO A 175 -2.33 -4.95 -16.12
C PRO A 175 -1.70 -6.00 -15.20
N PHE A 176 -0.37 -6.01 -15.05
CA PHE A 176 0.30 -6.97 -14.16
C PHE A 176 -0.04 -6.79 -12.69
N THR A 177 -0.43 -5.59 -12.24
CA THR A 177 -0.93 -5.38 -10.87
C THR A 177 -2.37 -5.86 -10.66
N LEU A 178 -3.17 -5.97 -11.72
CA LEU A 178 -4.54 -6.47 -11.64
C LEU A 178 -4.58 -8.00 -11.55
N ILE A 179 -3.63 -8.70 -12.17
CA ILE A 179 -3.58 -10.17 -12.16
C ILE A 179 -3.57 -10.73 -10.71
N PRO A 180 -2.68 -10.30 -9.80
CA PRO A 180 -2.70 -10.75 -8.41
C PRO A 180 -4.01 -10.43 -7.68
N VAL A 181 -4.69 -9.34 -8.01
CA VAL A 181 -5.96 -8.95 -7.38
C VAL A 181 -7.06 -9.97 -7.68
N PHE A 182 -7.13 -10.48 -8.92
CA PHE A 182 -8.09 -11.53 -9.26
C PHE A 182 -7.64 -12.92 -8.79
N LEU A 183 -6.33 -13.13 -8.68
CA LEU A 183 -5.77 -14.43 -8.34
C LEU A 183 -5.70 -14.70 -6.83
N VAL A 184 -5.63 -13.65 -6.00
CA VAL A 184 -5.55 -13.76 -4.54
C VAL A 184 -6.78 -14.44 -3.95
N ASP A 185 -7.96 -14.20 -4.52
CA ASP A 185 -9.21 -14.78 -4.05
C ASP A 185 -9.31 -16.28 -4.36
N ARG A 186 -8.59 -16.75 -5.40
CA ARG A 186 -8.60 -18.17 -5.81
C ARG A 186 -7.46 -18.98 -5.18
N LEU A 187 -6.24 -18.45 -5.19
CA LEU A 187 -5.05 -19.16 -4.72
C LEU A 187 -4.76 -18.93 -3.23
N GLY A 188 -5.30 -17.85 -2.66
CA GLY A 188 -4.98 -17.42 -1.31
C GLY A 188 -3.67 -16.64 -1.22
N ARG A 189 -3.47 -15.97 -0.07
CA ARG A 189 -2.41 -14.97 0.12
C ARG A 189 -1.00 -15.57 0.26
N ARG A 190 -0.85 -16.66 1.00
CA ARG A 190 0.46 -17.30 1.26
C ARG A 190 1.16 -17.83 0.01
N PRO A 191 0.53 -18.66 -0.85
CA PRO A 191 1.20 -19.16 -2.06
C PRO A 191 1.49 -18.04 -3.07
N LEU A 192 0.66 -17.00 -3.12
CA LEU A 192 0.90 -15.84 -3.98
C LEU A 192 2.16 -15.05 -3.56
N MET A 193 2.39 -14.89 -2.26
CA MET A 193 3.60 -14.25 -1.73
C MET A 193 4.87 -15.08 -1.99
N ILE A 194 4.79 -16.41 -1.82
CA ILE A 194 5.94 -17.30 -2.05
C ILE A 194 6.28 -17.36 -3.55
N SER A 195 5.29 -17.58 -4.41
CA SER A 195 5.49 -17.65 -5.87
C SER A 195 6.05 -16.34 -6.44
N SER A 196 5.53 -15.18 -6.02
CA SER A 196 6.06 -13.89 -6.47
C SER A 196 7.51 -13.64 -6.03
N THR A 197 7.87 -14.10 -4.82
CA THR A 197 9.27 -14.01 -4.34
C THR A 197 10.19 -14.94 -5.13
N ALA A 198 9.75 -16.17 -5.43
CA ALA A 198 10.51 -17.12 -6.25
C ALA A 198 10.72 -16.60 -7.69
N ILE A 199 9.67 -16.07 -8.32
CA ILE A 199 9.75 -15.47 -9.66
C ILE A 199 10.72 -14.27 -9.65
N SER A 200 10.67 -13.45 -8.61
CA SER A 200 11.58 -12.31 -8.47
C SER A 200 13.04 -12.76 -8.36
N ALA A 201 13.31 -13.79 -7.56
CA ALA A 201 14.66 -14.36 -7.43
C ALA A 201 15.18 -14.90 -8.77
N LEU A 202 14.36 -15.68 -9.50
CA LEU A 202 14.71 -16.18 -10.83
C LEU A 202 14.96 -15.04 -11.82
N SER A 203 14.11 -14.01 -11.81
CA SER A 203 14.26 -12.85 -12.69
C SER A 203 15.53 -12.06 -12.43
N LEU A 204 15.95 -11.93 -11.16
CA LEU A 204 17.20 -11.24 -10.80
C LEU A 204 18.42 -12.04 -11.25
N ILE A 205 18.41 -13.36 -11.06
CA ILE A 205 19.49 -14.24 -11.56
C ILE A 205 19.58 -14.16 -13.08
N ALA A 206 18.43 -14.26 -13.77
CA ALA A 206 18.39 -14.14 -15.23
C ALA A 206 18.94 -12.79 -15.71
N MET A 207 18.65 -11.70 -15.00
CA MET A 207 19.17 -10.37 -15.33
C MET A 207 20.68 -10.27 -15.14
N ILE A 208 21.22 -10.81 -14.05
CA ILE A 208 22.68 -10.83 -13.80
C ILE A 208 23.37 -11.61 -14.93
N VAL A 209 22.86 -12.80 -15.25
CA VAL A 209 23.41 -13.65 -16.32
C VAL A 209 23.31 -12.95 -17.68
N ALA A 210 22.21 -12.27 -17.97
CA ALA A 210 22.04 -11.53 -19.23
C ALA A 210 23.01 -10.34 -19.35
N ILE A 211 23.29 -9.63 -18.26
CA ILE A 211 24.27 -8.54 -18.24
C ILE A 211 25.69 -9.07 -18.44
N ASP A 212 26.04 -10.19 -17.81
CA ASP A 212 27.39 -10.76 -17.88
C ASP A 212 27.69 -11.45 -19.23
N LEU A 213 26.67 -12.07 -19.83
CA LEU A 213 26.78 -12.69 -21.16
C LEU A 213 26.56 -11.70 -22.32
N GLY A 214 25.92 -10.56 -22.06
CA GLY A 214 25.64 -9.51 -23.06
C GLY A 214 26.85 -9.08 -23.91
N PRO A 215 28.08 -8.94 -23.35
CA PRO A 215 29.28 -8.63 -24.11
C PRO A 215 29.73 -9.76 -25.06
N ASN A 216 29.39 -11.02 -24.76
CA ASN A 216 29.79 -12.19 -25.55
C ASN A 216 28.87 -12.46 -26.74
N PHE A 217 27.65 -11.88 -26.74
CA PHE A 217 26.66 -12.02 -27.81
C PHE A 217 26.65 -10.83 -28.79
N LYS A 218 27.59 -9.89 -28.67
CA LYS A 218 27.68 -8.69 -29.49
C LYS A 218 28.76 -8.81 -30.57
#